data_AF-A0A8T1S080-F1
#
_entry.id   AF-A0A8T1S080-F1
#
_cell.length_a   1.000
_cell.length_b   1.000
_cell.length_c   1.000
_cell.angle_alpha   90.00
_cell.angle_beta   90.00
_cell.angle_gamma   90.00
#
_symmetry.space_group_name_H-M   'P 1'
#
loop_
_entity.id
_entity.type
_entity.pdbx_description
1 polymer ?
#
loop_
_entity_poly.entity_id
_entity_poly.type
_entity_poly.pdbx_seq_one_letter_code
_entity_poly.pdbx_strand_id
1 'polypeptide(L)'
;MSTRPMDSVQLQCSVFSRAPATRIIFCKDREEISSQKGLEEKITYDYVHAVSRGSFGNYSCGYEIKDSDNQVTRSQLSPAQRLSVTG
;
A
#
# COMPACT_ATOMS: atom_id res chain seq x y z
N MET A 1 3.93 1.38 32.15
CA MET A 1 4.53 1.88 30.90
C MET A 1 3.39 2.31 30.00
N SER A 2 3.29 3.60 29.67
CA SER A 2 2.27 4.12 28.75
C SER A 2 2.95 4.60 27.48
N THR A 3 2.51 4.07 26.34
CA THR A 3 2.92 4.57 25.02
C THR A 3 1.97 5.70 24.63
N ARG A 4 2.52 6.84 24.18
CA ARG A 4 1.69 7.88 23.55
C ARG A 4 1.35 7.40 22.14
N PRO A 5 0.11 7.55 21.64
CA PRO A 5 -0.16 7.37 20.22
C PRO A 5 0.68 8.40 19.46
N MET A 6 1.65 7.94 18.67
CA MET A 6 2.13 8.76 17.56
C MET A 6 0.96 8.90 16.60
N ASP A 7 0.78 10.08 16.00
CA ASP A 7 -0.24 10.26 14.97
C ASP A 7 -0.06 9.20 13.89
N SER A 8 -1.16 8.61 13.44
CA SER A 8 -1.14 7.58 12.40
C SER A 8 -2.02 8.00 11.24
N VAL A 9 -1.62 7.59 10.05
CA VAL A 9 -2.42 7.74 8.84
C VAL A 9 -2.75 6.37 8.30
N GLN A 10 -3.98 6.20 7.81
CA GLN A 10 -4.41 4.98 7.14
C GLN A 10 -4.33 5.20 5.63
N LEU A 11 -3.49 4.42 4.98
CA LEU A 11 -3.40 4.33 3.53
C LEU A 11 -4.35 3.24 3.07
N GLN A 12 -5.31 3.59 2.20
CA GLN A 12 -6.26 2.65 1.65
C GLN A 12 -5.95 2.42 0.17
N CYS A 13 -5.73 1.16 -0.21
CA CYS A 13 -5.52 0.75 -1.59
C CYS A 13 -6.71 -0.07 -2.10
N SER A 14 -7.37 0.40 -3.15
CA SER A 14 -8.43 -0.35 -3.83
C SER A 14 -7.88 -1.03 -5.08
N VAL A 15 -8.00 -2.34 -5.12
CA VAL A 15 -7.51 -3.22 -6.17
C VAL A 15 -8.69 -3.75 -6.97
N PHE A 16 -8.81 -3.24 -8.20
CA PHE A 16 -9.76 -3.74 -9.18
C PHE A 16 -8.98 -4.46 -10.28
N SER A 17 -9.00 -5.79 -10.26
CA SER A 17 -8.29 -6.65 -11.20
C SER A 17 -9.21 -7.76 -11.71
N ARG A 18 -8.97 -8.22 -12.95
CA ARG A 18 -9.72 -9.36 -13.53
C ARG A 18 -9.36 -10.68 -12.87
N ALA A 19 -8.14 -10.79 -12.36
CA ALA A 19 -7.63 -11.94 -11.61
C ALA A 19 -7.38 -11.56 -10.16
N PRO A 20 -7.52 -12.48 -9.19
CA PRO A 20 -7.22 -12.19 -7.79
C PRO A 20 -5.78 -11.68 -7.61
N ALA A 21 -5.63 -10.58 -6.87
CA ALA A 21 -4.32 -10.11 -6.46
C ALA A 21 -3.70 -11.12 -5.49
N THR A 22 -2.42 -11.42 -5.69
CA THR A 22 -1.64 -12.29 -4.80
C THR A 22 -0.81 -11.48 -3.81
N ARG A 23 -0.46 -10.24 -4.18
CA ARG A 23 0.33 -9.32 -3.37
C ARG A 23 -0.11 -7.88 -3.58
N ILE A 24 -0.30 -7.14 -2.50
CA ILE A 24 -0.62 -5.71 -2.50
C ILE A 24 0.59 -4.99 -1.94
N ILE A 25 0.92 -3.86 -2.55
CA ILE A 25 2.20 -3.19 -2.35
C ILE A 25 1.91 -1.72 -2.10
N PHE A 26 2.38 -1.22 -0.97
CA PHE A 26 2.33 0.18 -0.60
C PHE A 26 3.71 0.78 -0.84
N CYS A 27 3.75 1.86 -1.60
CA CYS A 27 4.98 2.55 -1.96
C CYS A 27 5.00 3.97 -1.41
N LYS A 28 6.18 4.43 -0.99
CA LYS A 28 6.51 5.82 -0.73
C LYS A 28 7.61 6.24 -1.71
N ASP A 29 7.39 7.31 -2.45
CA ASP A 29 8.35 7.83 -3.45
C ASP A 29 8.83 6.75 -4.43
N ARG A 30 7.89 5.86 -4.82
CA ARG A 30 8.08 4.67 -5.69
C ARG A 30 8.88 3.52 -5.07
N GLU A 31 9.32 3.65 -3.83
CA GLU A 31 9.96 2.59 -3.07
C GLU A 31 8.92 1.84 -2.22
N GLU A 32 9.01 0.51 -2.18
CA GLU A 32 8.11 -0.31 -1.38
C GLU A 32 8.38 -0.11 0.13
N ILE A 33 7.34 0.23 0.89
CA ILE A 33 7.40 0.39 2.36
C ILE A 33 6.61 -0.68 3.12
N SER A 34 5.67 -1.34 2.45
CA SER A 34 4.88 -2.43 3.03
C SER A 34 4.27 -3.27 1.92
N SER A 35 4.05 -4.55 2.21
CA SER A 35 3.28 -5.44 1.34
C SER A 35 2.38 -6.35 2.16
N GLN A 36 1.27 -6.74 1.54
CA GLN A 36 0.26 -7.63 2.12
C GLN A 36 -0.06 -8.73 1.12
N LYS A 37 -0.41 -9.92 1.61
CA LYS A 37 -0.95 -10.98 0.75
C LYS A 37 -2.36 -10.57 0.30
N GLY A 38 -2.65 -10.76 -0.98
CA GLY A 38 -4.00 -10.58 -1.50
C GLY A 38 -4.92 -11.73 -1.10
N LEU A 39 -6.22 -11.41 -0.99
CA LEU A 39 -7.29 -12.34 -0.65
C LEU A 39 -8.35 -12.24 -1.76
N GLU A 40 -8.88 -13.39 -2.21
CA GLU A 40 -9.72 -13.49 -3.42
C GLU A 40 -10.94 -12.56 -3.39
N GLU A 41 -11.57 -12.36 -2.23
CA GLU A 41 -12.78 -11.55 -2.08
C GLU A 41 -12.50 -10.12 -1.57
N LYS A 42 -11.22 -9.77 -1.34
CA LYS A 42 -10.84 -8.48 -0.76
C LYS A 42 -10.36 -7.55 -1.86
N ILE A 43 -11.12 -6.47 -2.08
CA ILE A 43 -10.79 -5.41 -3.04
C ILE A 43 -10.12 -4.20 -2.39
N THR A 44 -10.19 -4.05 -1.07
CA THR A 44 -9.65 -2.88 -0.36
C THR A 44 -8.65 -3.33 0.70
N TYR A 45 -7.49 -2.70 0.76
CA TYR A 45 -6.41 -3.04 1.67
C TYR A 45 -5.95 -1.80 2.43
N ASP A 46 -5.85 -1.92 3.74
CA ASP A 46 -5.46 -0.84 4.63
C ASP A 46 -4.05 -1.05 5.16
N TYR A 47 -3.27 0.01 5.21
CA TYR A 47 -1.97 0.05 5.86
C TYR A 47 -1.91 1.25 6.81
N VAL A 48 -1.79 0.97 8.10
CA VAL A 48 -1.62 2.00 9.13
C VAL A 48 -0.15 2.38 9.22
N HIS A 49 0.17 3.62 8.86
CA HIS A 49 1.52 4.16 8.92
C HIS A 49 1.64 5.12 10.11
N ALA A 50 2.55 4.80 11.03
CA ALA A 50 2.91 5.71 12.12
C ALA A 50 3.68 6.91 11.55
N VAL A 51 3.19 8.12 11.80
CA VAL A 51 3.76 9.35 11.24
C VAL A 51 5.02 9.72 12.00
N SER A 52 6.09 9.98 11.25
CA SER A 52 7.36 10.52 11.73
C SER A 52 7.78 11.70 10.85
N ARG A 53 8.84 12.43 11.22
CA ARG A 53 9.42 13.48 10.35
C ARG A 53 9.79 12.95 8.96
N GLY A 54 10.14 11.66 8.86
CA GLY A 54 10.46 10.99 7.61
C GLY A 54 9.24 10.54 6.79
N SER A 55 8.01 10.75 7.27
CA SER A 55 6.79 10.32 6.58
C SER A 55 6.34 11.28 5.47
N PHE A 56 6.98 12.43 5.28
CA PHE A 56 6.75 13.27 4.11
C PHE A 56 7.12 12.51 2.82
N GLY A 57 6.22 12.51 1.83
CA GLY A 57 6.47 11.86 0.54
C GLY A 57 5.20 11.58 -0.26
N ASN A 58 5.39 10.94 -1.41
CA ASN A 58 4.31 10.55 -2.32
C ASN A 58 3.96 9.08 -2.10
N TYR A 59 2.76 8.82 -1.61
CA TYR A 59 2.28 7.47 -1.36
C TYR A 59 1.47 6.97 -2.54
N SER A 60 1.71 5.74 -2.95
CA SER A 60 0.98 5.06 -4.01
C SER A 60 0.83 3.59 -3.63
N CYS A 61 -0.04 2.88 -4.33
CA CYS A 61 -0.10 1.44 -4.18
C CYS A 61 -0.15 0.73 -5.53
N GLY A 62 0.21 -0.54 -5.52
CA GLY A 62 0.07 -1.44 -6.65
C GLY A 62 -0.22 -2.83 -6.15
N TYR A 63 -0.41 -3.74 -7.09
CA TYR A 63 -0.63 -5.14 -6.81
C TYR A 63 0.05 -6.03 -7.85
N GLU A 64 0.30 -7.26 -7.46
CA GLU A 64 0.75 -8.34 -8.33
C GLU A 64 -0.37 -9.37 -8.46
N ILE A 65 -0.55 -9.87 -9.67
CA ILE A 65 -1.38 -11.04 -9.97
C ILE A 65 -0.48 -12.16 -10.44
N LYS A 66 -0.95 -13.39 -10.27
CA LYS A 66 -0.31 -14.57 -10.78
C LYS A 66 -1.26 -15.29 -11.72
N ASP A 67 -0.80 -15.61 -12.93
CA ASP A 67 -1.59 -16.36 -13.89
C ASP A 67 -1.50 -17.87 -13.66
N SER A 68 -2.19 -18.64 -14.51
CA SER A 68 -2.19 -20.11 -14.46
C SER A 68 -0.81 -20.73 -14.68
N ASP A 69 0.08 -20.03 -15.38
CA ASP A 69 1.46 -20.45 -15.64
C ASP A 69 2.42 -20.00 -14.53
N ASN A 70 1.87 -19.51 -13.41
CA ASN A 70 2.61 -19.03 -12.25
C ASN A 70 3.49 -17.79 -12.55
N GLN A 71 3.24 -17.09 -13.66
CA GLN A 71 3.94 -15.85 -14.01
C GLN A 71 3.35 -14.69 -13.20
N VAL A 72 4.23 -13.86 -12.67
CA VAL A 72 3.86 -12.70 -11.85
C VAL A 72 3.84 -11.46 -12.71
N THR A 73 2.67 -10.82 -12.79
CA THR A 73 2.51 -9.50 -13.44
C THR A 73 2.24 -8.45 -12.38
N ARG A 74 3.05 -7.38 -12.40
CA ARG A 74 2.86 -6.22 -11.54
C ARG A 74 2.06 -5.15 -12.26
N SER A 75 1.06 -4.61 -11.59
CA SER A 75 0.28 -3.47 -12.08
C SER A 75 1.12 -2.19 -12.12
N GLN A 76 0.65 -1.20 -12.89
CA GLN A 76 1.12 0.16 -12.72
C GLN A 76 0.74 0.69 -11.34
N LEU A 77 1.58 1.54 -10.75
CA LEU A 77 1.26 2.19 -9.49
C LEU A 77 0.06 3.13 -9.67
N SER A 78 -0.75 3.22 -8.61
CA SER A 78 -1.83 4.18 -8.51
C SER A 78 -1.34 5.62 -8.65
N PRO A 79 -2.22 6.58 -8.97
CA PRO A 79 -1.93 7.99 -8.75
C PRO A 79 -1.41 8.21 -7.33
N ALA A 80 -0.37 9.03 -7.21
CA ALA A 80 0.25 9.27 -5.93
C ALA A 80 -0.53 10.30 -5.10
N GLN A 81 -0.67 10.03 -3.82
CA GLN A 81 -1.21 10.95 -2.81
C GLN A 81 -0.06 11.47 -1.96
N ARG A 82 0.09 12.79 -1.92
CA ARG A 82 1.18 13.43 -1.17
C ARG A 82 0.80 13.59 0.30
N LEU A 83 1.57 12.98 1.19
CA LEU A 83 1.46 13.20 2.62
C LEU A 83 2.37 14.37 3.01
N SER A 84 1.79 15.37 3.67
CA SER A 84 2.52 16.49 4.26
C SER A 84 2.39 16.43 5.77
N VAL A 85 3.51 16.53 6.48
CA VAL A 85 3.55 16.53 7.95
C VAL A 85 3.92 17.94 8.39
N THR A 86 2.98 18.66 8.99
CA THR A 86 3.23 19.94 9.65
C THR A 86 3.63 19.70 11.10
N GLY A 87 4.70 20.34 11.56
CA GLY A 87 5.22 20.24 12.92
C GLY A 87 4.82 21.41 13.81
#